data_AF-C7N243-F1
#
_entry.id   AF-C7N243-F1
#
_cell.length_a   1.000
_cell.length_b   1.000
_cell.length_c   1.000
_cell.angle_alpha   90.00
_cell.angle_beta   90.00
_cell.angle_gamma   90.00
#
_symmetry.space_group_name_H-M   'P 1'
#
loop_
_entity.id
_entity.type
_entity.pdbx_description
1 polymer ?
#
loop_
_entity_poly.entity_id
_entity_poly.type
_entity_poly.pdbx_seq_one_letter_code
_entity_poly.pdbx_strand_id
1 'polypeptide(L)'
;MCEDGDFLKANELVEKALNSNPEDGNAYLAALMVEKHVTSEDQLSYVSAFDFEDITESANYSKAVRFGSEKVKARLGAYAQKNKALVDDWVVLERDESRGRILIMSRYAMSRDYNISDERERSLEMDDVASIPGNYITWEDSVIRKWMNSTYLDSVPLFIKARIIESEVYTAGTERYWYHYPSNWQVPACTTWDKVFSLSVDEVEKYFWNKRDRIARYKDSYYAATWGLRSPGFRRVTMFHGLGWDNMTDSNAVVCYGNVSVSDGMWGSAYGRTAGSYGVDRYADGIDYRPAMWIDGNVTPSEAKAHNWFPEFEISYIEDIRAGATRNISFGGYLWRVLVATDDAALLITENIVRDASYTGKTIDSIERNPSINWENSPVRNWLNGEFIDEMDEESAQRILSKKNITHDNAFIKNATSFDDTYLLRHTEYAPQITIDKVFCLDPFEASKYFSDDDDRICMQTGDPTAWHLRSFSRDVDSYAFKVSAQGHVDWRGYTAVANFGIRPAVWIKLP
;
A
#
# COMPACT_ATOMS: atom_id res chain seq x y z
N MET A 1 -15.06 30.06 5.23
CA MET A 1 -14.03 30.96 5.85
C MET A 1 -12.73 30.98 5.06
N CYS A 2 -12.22 29.83 4.60
CA CYS A 2 -11.02 29.76 3.76
C CYS A 2 -11.30 29.88 2.25
N GLU A 3 -12.57 30.04 1.84
CA GLU A 3 -13.02 29.99 0.44
C GLU A 3 -12.40 31.07 -0.46
N ASP A 4 -12.04 32.23 0.11
CA ASP A 4 -11.41 33.34 -0.64
C ASP A 4 -9.89 33.19 -0.77
N GLY A 5 -9.30 32.16 -0.15
CA GLY A 5 -7.85 31.90 -0.16
C GLY A 5 -7.03 32.87 0.71
N ASP A 6 -7.67 33.76 1.48
CA ASP A 6 -6.99 34.67 2.40
C ASP A 6 -6.76 33.98 3.75
N PHE A 7 -5.76 33.09 3.78
CA PHE A 7 -5.43 32.30 4.95
C PHE A 7 -4.95 33.13 6.16
N LEU A 8 -4.39 34.33 5.92
CA LEU A 8 -4.00 35.24 7.01
C LEU A 8 -5.23 35.76 7.73
N LYS A 9 -6.21 36.27 6.98
CA LYS A 9 -7.48 36.74 7.53
C LYS A 9 -8.28 35.61 8.16
N ALA A 10 -8.29 34.42 7.53
CA ALA A 10 -8.92 33.25 8.11
C ALA A 10 -8.27 32.87 9.46
N ASN A 11 -6.94 32.94 9.56
CA ASN A 11 -6.22 32.68 10.81
C ASN A 11 -6.61 33.66 11.92
N GLU A 12 -6.74 34.96 11.62
CA GLU A 12 -7.17 35.97 12.59
C GLU A 12 -8.58 35.66 13.16
N LEU A 13 -9.47 35.15 12.31
CA LEU A 13 -10.82 34.74 12.73
C LEU A 13 -10.80 33.48 13.59
N VAL A 14 -9.97 32.49 13.24
CA VAL A 14 -9.73 31.28 14.06
C VAL A 14 -9.23 31.67 15.45
N GLU A 15 -8.20 32.51 15.52
CA GLU A 15 -7.62 32.96 16.79
C GLU A 15 -8.66 33.68 17.65
N LYS A 16 -9.49 34.54 17.05
CA LYS A 16 -10.57 35.22 17.77
C LYS A 16 -11.62 34.24 18.31
N ALA A 17 -11.98 33.22 17.53
CA ALA A 17 -12.91 32.17 17.96
C ALA A 17 -12.32 31.36 19.13
N LEU A 18 -11.08 30.91 19.02
CA LEU A 18 -10.39 30.12 20.05
C LEU A 18 -10.10 30.92 21.33
N ASN A 19 -9.84 32.23 21.23
CA ASN A 19 -9.73 33.10 22.40
C ASN A 19 -11.07 33.23 23.16
N SER A 20 -12.20 33.10 22.45
CA SER A 20 -13.53 33.17 23.05
C SER A 20 -13.98 31.81 23.60
N ASN A 21 -13.66 30.73 22.89
CA ASN A 21 -13.93 29.36 23.27
C ASN A 21 -12.72 28.45 22.93
N PRO A 22 -11.82 28.19 23.89
CA PRO A 22 -10.62 27.38 23.65
C PRO A 22 -10.87 25.90 23.34
N GLU A 23 -12.11 25.43 23.57
CA GLU A 23 -12.56 24.05 23.34
C GLU A 23 -13.53 23.98 22.14
N ASP A 24 -13.42 24.91 21.19
CA ASP A 24 -14.20 24.86 19.94
C ASP A 24 -13.52 23.96 18.90
N GLY A 25 -14.01 22.72 18.76
CA GLY A 25 -13.50 21.78 17.76
C GLY A 25 -13.69 22.22 16.30
N ASN A 26 -14.71 23.02 15.98
CA ASN A 26 -14.88 23.55 14.62
C ASN A 26 -13.88 24.67 14.34
N ALA A 27 -13.54 25.48 15.35
CA ALA A 27 -12.47 26.46 15.21
C ALA A 27 -11.11 25.77 14.99
N TYR A 28 -10.82 24.65 15.66
CA TYR A 28 -9.61 23.85 15.36
C TYR A 28 -9.65 23.15 14.00
N LEU A 29 -10.82 22.70 13.53
CA LEU A 29 -10.97 22.20 12.17
C LEU A 29 -10.64 23.30 11.14
N ALA A 30 -11.13 24.52 11.38
CA ALA A 30 -10.80 25.65 10.54
C ALA A 30 -9.32 26.06 10.66
N ALA A 31 -8.71 25.95 11.84
CA ALA A 31 -7.27 26.14 12.05
C ALA A 31 -6.45 25.13 11.22
N LEU A 32 -6.86 23.86 11.20
CA LEU A 32 -6.25 22.84 10.37
C LEU A 32 -6.38 23.17 8.87
N MET A 33 -7.53 23.68 8.44
CA MET A 33 -7.73 24.10 7.05
C MET A 33 -6.79 25.25 6.65
N VAL A 34 -6.59 26.21 7.55
CA VAL A 34 -5.65 27.33 7.36
C VAL A 34 -4.21 26.82 7.30
N GLU A 35 -3.81 25.98 8.27
CA GLU A 35 -2.48 25.37 8.33
C GLU A 35 -2.14 24.62 7.04
N LYS A 36 -3.11 23.83 6.53
CA LYS A 36 -2.96 23.02 5.32
C LYS A 36 -3.31 23.76 4.03
N HIS A 37 -3.59 25.05 4.10
CA HIS A 37 -3.86 25.93 2.96
C HIS A 37 -4.96 25.40 2.02
N VAL A 38 -6.05 24.88 2.61
CA VAL A 38 -7.21 24.36 1.87
C VAL A 38 -8.38 25.35 1.90
N THR A 39 -9.02 25.53 0.74
CA THR A 39 -10.16 26.42 0.53
C THR A 39 -11.51 25.77 0.81
N SER A 40 -11.58 24.43 0.77
CA SER A 40 -12.74 23.63 1.15
C SER A 40 -12.35 22.52 2.13
N GLU A 41 -13.30 22.03 2.92
CA GLU A 41 -13.02 20.99 3.90
C GLU A 41 -12.65 19.66 3.23
N ASP A 42 -13.31 19.29 2.12
CA ASP A 42 -13.07 18.02 1.43
C ASP A 42 -11.64 17.86 0.89
N GLN A 43 -10.93 18.99 0.68
CA GLN A 43 -9.51 18.99 0.34
C GLN A 43 -8.64 18.41 1.46
N LEU A 44 -9.10 18.45 2.72
CA LEU A 44 -8.43 17.75 3.81
C LEU A 44 -8.38 16.25 3.57
N SER A 45 -9.24 15.67 2.72
CA SER A 45 -9.23 14.23 2.42
C SER A 45 -8.04 13.78 1.55
N TYR A 46 -7.27 14.71 0.99
CA TYR A 46 -6.14 14.42 0.10
C TYR A 46 -4.94 15.36 0.27
N VAL A 47 -4.91 16.19 1.31
CA VAL A 47 -3.87 17.22 1.50
C VAL A 47 -2.46 16.65 1.65
N SER A 48 -2.31 15.46 2.24
CA SER A 48 -1.03 14.77 2.39
C SER A 48 -0.40 14.38 1.05
N ALA A 49 -1.18 14.31 -0.03
CA ALA A 49 -0.65 14.09 -1.37
C ALA A 49 0.26 15.24 -1.85
N PHE A 50 0.20 16.41 -1.21
CA PHE A 50 0.96 17.60 -1.60
C PHE A 50 2.26 17.72 -0.81
N ASP A 51 2.18 17.57 0.51
CA ASP A 51 3.29 17.75 1.44
C ASP A 51 3.95 16.42 1.84
N PHE A 52 3.32 15.26 1.65
CA PHE A 52 3.76 13.94 2.14
C PHE A 52 3.88 13.85 3.66
N GLU A 53 3.08 14.63 4.39
CA GLU A 53 3.03 14.63 5.84
C GLU A 53 1.75 13.96 6.35
N ASP A 54 1.83 13.22 7.44
CA ASP A 54 0.64 12.62 8.06
C ASP A 54 -0.19 13.73 8.73
N ILE A 55 -1.44 13.90 8.27
CA ILE A 55 -2.35 14.93 8.80
C ILE A 55 -2.59 14.79 10.32
N THR A 56 -2.43 13.58 10.86
CA THR A 56 -2.62 13.30 12.28
C THR A 56 -1.51 13.87 13.18
N GLU A 57 -0.35 14.22 12.61
CA GLU A 57 0.75 14.87 13.33
C GLU A 57 0.44 16.35 13.65
N SER A 58 -0.58 16.94 13.00
CA SER A 58 -1.00 18.31 13.29
C SER A 58 -1.60 18.44 14.69
N ALA A 59 -1.14 19.45 15.43
CA ALA A 59 -1.72 19.83 16.71
C ALA A 59 -3.18 20.30 16.55
N ASN A 60 -3.52 20.95 15.45
CA ASN A 60 -4.88 21.40 15.16
C ASN A 60 -5.79 20.20 14.85
N TYR A 61 -5.30 19.20 14.11
CA TYR A 61 -6.01 17.93 13.93
C TYR A 61 -6.33 17.29 15.28
N SER A 62 -5.32 17.10 16.13
CA SER A 62 -5.48 16.47 17.44
C SER A 62 -6.51 17.20 18.32
N LYS A 63 -6.50 18.53 18.31
CA LYS A 63 -7.46 19.34 19.07
C LYS A 63 -8.86 19.33 18.45
N ALA A 64 -8.98 19.36 17.13
CA ALA A 64 -10.25 19.25 16.43
C ALA A 64 -10.93 17.89 16.69
N VAL A 65 -10.15 16.80 16.73
CA VAL A 65 -10.65 15.49 17.17
C VAL A 65 -11.02 15.51 18.66
N ARG A 66 -10.22 16.13 19.52
CA ARG A 66 -10.47 16.16 20.96
C ARG A 66 -11.75 16.93 21.35
N PHE A 67 -11.97 18.09 20.73
CA PHE A 67 -13.03 19.03 21.10
C PHE A 67 -14.20 19.08 20.10
N GLY A 68 -14.07 18.41 18.95
CA GLY A 68 -15.10 18.36 17.93
C GLY A 68 -16.28 17.50 18.33
N SER A 69 -17.44 17.78 17.71
CA SER A 69 -18.58 16.85 17.75
C SER A 69 -18.22 15.51 17.09
N GLU A 70 -19.03 14.48 17.31
CA GLU A 70 -18.85 13.17 16.66
C GLU A 70 -18.76 13.26 15.13
N LYS A 71 -19.55 14.16 14.51
CA LYS A 71 -19.46 14.41 13.07
C LYS A 71 -18.11 14.98 12.64
N VAL A 72 -17.45 15.80 13.47
CA VAL A 72 -16.12 16.35 13.16
C VAL A 72 -15.06 15.25 13.31
N LYS A 73 -15.11 14.48 14.40
CA LYS A 73 -14.20 13.36 14.65
C LYS A 73 -14.25 12.34 13.52
N ALA A 74 -15.44 11.95 13.09
CA ALA A 74 -15.62 10.96 12.03
C ALA A 74 -15.10 11.46 10.68
N ARG A 75 -15.37 12.72 10.31
CA ARG A 75 -14.82 13.33 9.09
C ARG A 75 -13.30 13.38 9.11
N LEU A 76 -12.71 13.80 10.24
CA LEU A 76 -11.25 13.85 10.39
C LEU A 76 -10.60 12.46 10.37
N GLY A 77 -11.20 11.45 11.00
CA GLY A 77 -10.72 10.07 10.92
C GLY A 77 -10.76 9.51 9.49
N ALA A 78 -11.84 9.79 8.76
CA ALA A 78 -11.97 9.47 7.34
C ALA A 78 -10.87 10.13 6.49
N TYR A 79 -10.65 11.43 6.69
CA TYR A 79 -9.60 12.16 5.98
C TYR A 79 -8.22 11.60 6.32
N ALA A 80 -7.92 11.32 7.60
CA ALA A 80 -6.64 10.75 8.01
C ALA A 80 -6.35 9.41 7.34
N GLN A 81 -7.34 8.51 7.28
CA GLN A 81 -7.19 7.22 6.62
C GLN A 81 -6.87 7.38 5.11
N LYS A 82 -7.60 8.27 4.41
CA LYS A 82 -7.41 8.52 2.99
C LYS A 82 -6.06 9.21 2.69
N ASN A 83 -5.65 10.14 3.53
CA ASN A 83 -4.33 10.78 3.39
C ASN A 83 -3.20 9.79 3.57
N LYS A 84 -3.28 8.96 4.62
CA LYS A 84 -2.30 7.90 4.86
C LYS A 84 -2.15 7.01 3.64
N ALA A 85 -3.28 6.60 3.05
CA ALA A 85 -3.32 5.82 1.82
C ALA A 85 -2.57 6.47 0.64
N LEU A 86 -2.70 7.78 0.47
CA LEU A 86 -2.05 8.48 -0.64
C LEU A 86 -0.52 8.52 -0.53
N VAL A 87 0.02 8.51 0.71
CA VAL A 87 1.44 8.76 0.96
C VAL A 87 2.22 7.52 1.39
N ASP A 88 1.56 6.44 1.82
CA ASP A 88 2.23 5.25 2.39
C ASP A 88 3.18 4.58 1.38
N ASP A 89 2.89 4.68 0.09
CA ASP A 89 3.74 4.14 -0.97
C ASP A 89 5.03 4.91 -1.24
N TRP A 90 5.21 6.05 -0.59
CA TRP A 90 6.27 6.99 -0.94
C TRP A 90 7.21 7.24 0.24
N VAL A 91 8.46 7.52 -0.11
CA VAL A 91 9.50 8.00 0.79
C VAL A 91 9.99 9.33 0.23
N VAL A 92 9.93 10.38 1.03
CA VAL A 92 10.55 11.66 0.71
C VAL A 92 12.04 11.58 1.03
N LEU A 93 12.89 11.80 0.03
CA LEU A 93 14.34 11.77 0.19
C LEU A 93 14.92 13.18 0.34
N GLU A 94 14.33 14.17 -0.32
CA GLU A 94 14.81 15.55 -0.28
C GLU A 94 13.69 16.55 -0.57
N ARG A 95 13.71 17.69 0.12
CA ARG A 95 12.95 18.89 -0.24
C ARG A 95 13.95 19.96 -0.68
N ASP A 96 13.93 20.31 -1.97
CA ASP A 96 14.76 21.36 -2.54
C ASP A 96 13.92 22.64 -2.62
N GLU A 97 13.84 23.35 -1.50
CA GLU A 97 13.06 24.59 -1.37
C GLU A 97 13.51 25.65 -2.39
N SER A 98 14.81 25.69 -2.71
CA SER A 98 15.38 26.66 -3.65
C SER A 98 14.84 26.53 -5.07
N ARG A 99 14.45 25.30 -5.45
CA ARG A 99 13.86 24.96 -6.75
C ARG A 99 12.38 24.59 -6.63
N GLY A 100 11.81 24.65 -5.43
CA GLY A 100 10.43 24.28 -5.13
C GLY A 100 10.07 22.87 -5.61
N ARG A 101 10.94 21.89 -5.38
CA ARG A 101 10.73 20.49 -5.82
C ARG A 101 11.01 19.50 -4.70
N ILE A 102 10.38 18.34 -4.78
CA ILE A 102 10.50 17.26 -3.80
C ILE A 102 11.02 16.02 -4.53
N LEU A 103 12.03 15.36 -3.97
CA LEU A 103 12.48 14.05 -4.43
C LEU A 103 11.72 12.99 -3.65
N ILE A 104 10.91 12.20 -4.35
CA ILE A 104 10.23 11.04 -3.79
C ILE A 104 10.75 9.76 -4.43
N MET A 105 10.61 8.67 -3.70
CA MET A 105 10.92 7.32 -4.18
C MET A 105 9.87 6.35 -3.67
N SER A 106 9.61 5.28 -4.44
CA SER A 106 8.75 4.20 -3.96
C SER A 106 9.29 3.62 -2.64
N ARG A 107 8.41 3.40 -1.68
CA ARG A 107 8.71 2.72 -0.42
C ARG A 107 9.07 1.26 -0.67
N TYR A 108 8.30 0.62 -1.53
CA TYR A 108 8.43 -0.79 -1.85
C TYR A 108 9.27 -1.01 -3.10
N ALA A 109 10.02 -2.11 -3.10
CA ALA A 109 10.67 -2.61 -4.30
C ALA A 109 9.62 -3.27 -5.20
N MET A 110 9.68 -2.98 -6.49
CA MET A 110 8.69 -3.46 -7.44
C MET A 110 9.26 -4.58 -8.29
N SER A 111 8.54 -5.72 -8.29
CA SER A 111 8.87 -6.92 -9.05
C SER A 111 8.71 -6.70 -10.56
N ARG A 112 9.62 -7.32 -11.32
CA ARG A 112 9.73 -7.23 -12.78
C ARG A 112 8.78 -8.22 -13.49
N ASP A 113 7.51 -8.29 -13.12
CA ASP A 113 6.51 -9.10 -13.86
C ASP A 113 6.09 -8.48 -15.22
N TYR A 114 6.71 -7.36 -15.62
CA TYR A 114 6.30 -6.51 -16.75
C TYR A 114 6.82 -6.95 -18.14
N ASN A 115 7.29 -8.18 -18.31
CA ASN A 115 7.66 -8.71 -19.64
C ASN A 115 8.67 -7.79 -20.40
N ILE A 116 9.57 -7.14 -19.67
CA ILE A 116 10.55 -6.19 -20.23
C ILE A 116 11.47 -6.98 -21.18
N SER A 117 11.39 -6.68 -22.48
CA SER A 117 12.19 -7.30 -23.54
C SER A 117 13.68 -7.21 -23.24
N ASP A 118 14.33 -8.36 -23.20
CA ASP A 118 15.77 -8.56 -23.09
C ASP A 118 16.46 -8.59 -24.47
N GLU A 119 15.83 -8.08 -25.53
CA GLU A 119 16.39 -8.10 -26.89
C GLU A 119 17.74 -7.39 -27.02
N ARG A 120 17.91 -6.23 -26.35
CA ARG A 120 19.19 -5.52 -26.37
C ARG A 120 20.24 -6.32 -25.62
N GLU A 121 19.89 -6.88 -24.47
CA GLU A 121 20.72 -7.82 -23.74
C GLU A 121 21.11 -8.97 -24.67
N ARG A 122 20.15 -9.74 -25.22
CA ARG A 122 20.37 -10.87 -26.16
C ARG A 122 21.22 -10.51 -27.38
N SER A 123 21.17 -9.28 -27.89
CA SER A 123 22.02 -8.86 -29.01
C SER A 123 23.52 -8.85 -28.68
N LEU A 124 23.88 -8.65 -27.40
CA LEU A 124 25.26 -8.70 -26.91
C LEU A 124 25.74 -10.15 -26.64
N GLU A 125 24.89 -11.15 -26.85
CA GLU A 125 25.15 -12.58 -26.58
C GLU A 125 25.86 -13.29 -27.74
N MET A 126 25.76 -12.76 -28.96
CA MET A 126 26.25 -13.42 -30.17
C MET A 126 27.76 -13.18 -30.45
N ASP A 127 28.37 -12.20 -29.79
CA ASP A 127 29.81 -11.92 -29.91
C ASP A 127 30.59 -12.70 -28.85
N ASP A 128 30.90 -13.96 -29.18
CA ASP A 128 31.53 -14.92 -28.28
C ASP A 128 33.00 -14.62 -27.93
N VAL A 129 33.55 -13.48 -28.33
CA VAL A 129 34.96 -13.11 -28.12
C VAL A 129 35.11 -12.30 -26.83
N ALA A 130 35.68 -12.93 -25.82
CA ALA A 130 36.14 -12.29 -24.60
C ALA A 130 37.30 -11.32 -24.88
N SER A 131 37.00 -10.10 -25.36
CA SER A 131 37.85 -8.90 -25.28
C SER A 131 37.17 -7.71 -25.98
N ILE A 132 36.31 -6.90 -25.34
CA ILE A 132 35.65 -5.83 -26.10
C ILE A 132 35.46 -4.51 -25.32
N PRO A 133 36.22 -3.47 -25.67
CA PRO A 133 35.73 -2.09 -25.66
C PRO A 133 34.43 -1.99 -26.47
N GLY A 134 33.28 -1.79 -25.82
CA GLY A 134 31.96 -1.68 -26.47
C GLY A 134 30.90 -2.71 -26.05
N ASN A 135 31.23 -3.70 -25.21
CA ASN A 135 30.25 -4.67 -24.67
C ASN A 135 29.80 -4.29 -23.24
N TYR A 136 29.15 -3.13 -23.13
CA TYR A 136 28.62 -2.58 -21.88
C TYR A 136 27.22 -2.00 -22.07
N ILE A 137 26.52 -1.80 -20.95
CA ILE A 137 25.23 -1.13 -20.85
C ILE A 137 25.43 0.11 -19.99
N THR A 138 25.17 1.27 -20.57
CA THR A 138 25.05 2.53 -19.81
C THR A 138 23.64 2.67 -19.24
N TRP A 139 23.43 3.62 -18.33
CA TRP A 139 22.07 3.94 -17.89
C TRP A 139 21.19 4.39 -19.06
N GLU A 140 21.74 5.14 -20.02
CA GLU A 140 21.04 5.60 -21.21
C GLU A 140 20.45 4.43 -22.03
N ASP A 141 21.21 3.34 -22.17
CA ASP A 141 20.82 2.14 -22.91
C ASP A 141 19.92 1.18 -22.12
N SER A 142 19.72 1.42 -20.83
CA SER A 142 19.04 0.52 -19.90
C SER A 142 17.58 0.27 -20.27
N VAL A 143 17.20 -1.01 -20.40
CA VAL A 143 15.78 -1.40 -20.58
C VAL A 143 14.94 -1.06 -19.35
N ILE A 144 15.55 -1.03 -18.16
CA ILE A 144 14.88 -0.62 -16.93
C ILE A 144 14.55 0.87 -16.98
N ARG A 145 15.50 1.71 -17.42
CA ARG A 145 15.25 3.14 -17.64
C ARG A 145 14.08 3.36 -18.60
N LYS A 146 14.04 2.61 -19.71
CA LYS A 146 12.93 2.67 -20.69
C LYS A 146 11.60 2.28 -20.05
N TRP A 147 11.55 1.19 -19.29
CA TRP A 147 10.35 0.76 -18.56
C TRP A 147 9.90 1.80 -17.52
N MET A 148 10.83 2.37 -16.75
CA MET A 148 10.54 3.42 -15.77
C MET A 148 9.89 4.65 -16.42
N ASN A 149 10.38 5.06 -17.59
CA ASN A 149 9.89 6.23 -18.33
C ASN A 149 8.76 5.92 -19.33
N SER A 150 8.20 4.70 -19.30
CA SER A 150 7.03 4.30 -20.11
C SER A 150 5.99 3.59 -19.23
N THR A 151 6.00 2.27 -19.19
CA THR A 151 5.02 1.43 -18.49
C THR A 151 4.83 1.84 -17.03
N TYR A 152 5.93 2.04 -16.29
CA TYR A 152 5.81 2.45 -14.90
C TYR A 152 5.24 3.86 -14.77
N LEU A 153 5.75 4.81 -15.55
CA LEU A 153 5.23 6.19 -15.58
C LEU A 153 3.72 6.23 -15.88
N ASP A 154 3.20 5.27 -16.65
CA ASP A 154 1.77 5.13 -16.91
C ASP A 154 0.97 4.57 -15.74
N SER A 155 1.58 3.77 -14.87
CA SER A 155 0.96 3.27 -13.63
C SER A 155 1.00 4.26 -12.46
N VAL A 156 1.80 5.31 -12.53
CA VAL A 156 1.94 6.29 -11.44
C VAL A 156 0.61 7.04 -11.21
N PRO A 157 0.14 7.20 -9.95
CA PRO A 157 -1.08 7.95 -9.64
C PRO A 157 -1.08 9.35 -10.24
N LEU A 158 -2.24 9.80 -10.71
CA LEU A 158 -2.37 11.06 -11.45
C LEU A 158 -1.82 12.27 -10.67
N PHE A 159 -2.05 12.34 -9.35
CA PHE A 159 -1.56 13.43 -8.51
C PHE A 159 -0.02 13.51 -8.44
N ILE A 160 0.68 12.37 -8.61
CA ILE A 160 2.13 12.35 -8.75
C ILE A 160 2.50 12.65 -10.20
N LYS A 161 1.91 11.93 -11.16
CA LYS A 161 2.22 12.04 -12.60
C LYS A 161 2.11 13.46 -13.12
N ALA A 162 1.11 14.22 -12.65
CA ALA A 162 0.87 15.61 -13.01
C ALA A 162 1.93 16.59 -12.46
N ARG A 163 2.75 16.17 -11.50
CA ARG A 163 3.78 16.99 -10.84
C ARG A 163 5.20 16.58 -11.24
N ILE A 164 5.40 15.49 -11.98
CA ILE A 164 6.75 15.00 -12.31
C ILE A 164 7.54 16.03 -13.13
N ILE A 165 8.77 16.27 -12.70
CA ILE A 165 9.75 17.14 -13.35
C ILE A 165 10.79 16.26 -14.04
N GLU A 166 10.87 16.38 -15.37
CA GLU A 166 11.97 15.79 -16.12
C GLU A 166 13.29 16.42 -15.66
N SER A 167 14.22 15.58 -15.24
CA SER A 167 15.45 15.99 -14.58
C SER A 167 16.67 15.43 -15.30
N GLU A 168 17.75 16.20 -15.29
CA GLU A 168 19.07 15.72 -15.68
C GLU A 168 19.58 14.69 -14.64
N VAL A 169 19.86 13.47 -15.08
CA VAL A 169 20.32 12.35 -14.25
C VAL A 169 21.71 11.93 -14.70
N TYR A 170 22.71 12.18 -13.86
CA TYR A 170 24.11 11.83 -14.14
C TYR A 170 24.49 10.49 -13.53
N THR A 171 24.84 9.49 -14.34
CA THR A 171 25.36 8.18 -13.91
C THR A 171 26.87 8.11 -14.13
N ALA A 172 27.62 7.97 -13.05
CA ALA A 172 29.06 7.80 -13.10
C ALA A 172 29.44 6.52 -13.85
N GLY A 173 30.56 6.58 -14.56
CA GLY A 173 31.13 5.43 -15.22
C GLY A 173 31.82 4.50 -14.22
N THR A 174 32.52 3.51 -14.76
CA THR A 174 33.27 2.55 -13.95
C THR A 174 34.46 3.18 -13.24
N GLU A 175 34.95 4.33 -13.67
CA GLU A 175 36.11 5.00 -13.08
C GLU A 175 35.89 5.37 -11.61
N ARG A 176 34.63 5.53 -11.19
CA ARG A 176 34.27 5.92 -9.83
C ARG A 176 34.22 4.74 -8.87
N TYR A 177 33.59 3.65 -9.30
CA TYR A 177 33.26 2.50 -8.44
C TYR A 177 34.17 1.29 -8.68
N TRP A 178 34.81 1.26 -9.83
CA TRP A 178 35.53 0.11 -10.38
C TRP A 178 36.91 0.55 -10.90
N TYR A 179 37.58 1.43 -10.16
CA TYR A 179 38.90 1.98 -10.51
C TYR A 179 40.03 0.94 -10.52
N HIS A 180 39.80 -0.23 -9.91
CA HIS A 180 40.75 -1.35 -9.91
C HIS A 180 40.75 -2.16 -11.22
N TYR A 181 39.77 -1.94 -12.10
CA TYR A 181 39.71 -2.64 -13.39
C TYR A 181 40.66 -2.02 -14.42
N PRO A 182 41.13 -2.83 -15.40
CA PRO A 182 41.94 -2.34 -16.50
C PRO A 182 41.32 -1.11 -17.20
N SER A 183 42.16 -0.18 -17.65
CA SER A 183 41.70 1.08 -18.28
C SER A 183 40.90 0.88 -19.58
N ASN A 184 41.09 -0.25 -20.26
CA ASN A 184 40.33 -0.65 -21.45
C ASN A 184 38.96 -1.28 -21.12
N TRP A 185 38.65 -1.49 -19.84
CA TRP A 185 37.38 -2.02 -19.34
C TRP A 185 36.57 -0.92 -18.65
N GLN A 186 36.77 0.34 -19.05
CA GLN A 186 36.05 1.45 -18.47
C GLN A 186 34.77 1.73 -19.27
N VAL A 187 33.62 1.77 -18.58
CA VAL A 187 32.34 2.23 -19.14
C VAL A 187 32.24 3.71 -18.86
N PRO A 188 32.00 4.54 -19.89
CA PRO A 188 31.90 5.98 -19.69
C PRO A 188 30.71 6.34 -18.81
N ALA A 189 30.86 7.45 -18.07
CA ALA A 189 29.72 8.13 -17.47
C ALA A 189 28.73 8.59 -18.55
N CYS A 190 27.45 8.68 -18.19
CA CYS A 190 26.40 9.16 -19.06
C CYS A 190 25.44 10.09 -18.31
N THR A 191 24.83 11.00 -19.05
CA THR A 191 23.81 11.92 -18.53
C THR A 191 22.55 11.76 -19.35
N THR A 192 21.42 11.53 -18.69
CA THR A 192 20.10 11.36 -19.30
C THR A 192 19.14 12.43 -18.82
N TRP A 193 18.04 12.63 -19.54
CA TRP A 193 16.88 13.39 -19.07
C TRP A 193 15.76 12.41 -18.77
N ASP A 194 15.40 12.30 -17.50
CA ASP A 194 14.50 11.26 -16.99
C ASP A 194 13.38 11.88 -16.15
N LYS A 195 12.16 11.38 -16.35
CA LYS A 195 11.02 11.64 -15.48
C LYS A 195 11.05 10.74 -14.25
N VAL A 196 11.49 9.50 -14.46
CA VAL A 196 11.63 8.48 -13.42
C VAL A 196 12.98 7.78 -13.57
N PHE A 197 13.67 7.56 -12.46
CA PHE A 197 15.01 6.97 -12.43
C PHE A 197 15.24 6.08 -11.19
N SER A 198 16.26 5.23 -11.22
CA SER A 198 16.79 4.57 -10.01
C SER A 198 17.81 5.49 -9.33
N LEU A 199 17.96 5.41 -8.01
CA LEU A 199 19.08 6.08 -7.33
C LEU A 199 20.43 5.47 -7.72
N SER A 200 21.49 6.27 -7.77
CA SER A 200 22.88 5.83 -7.85
C SER A 200 23.44 5.46 -6.49
N VAL A 201 24.64 4.86 -6.48
CA VAL A 201 25.39 4.64 -5.23
C VAL A 201 25.58 5.95 -4.46
N ASP A 202 25.96 7.05 -5.14
CA ASP A 202 26.17 8.35 -4.47
C ASP A 202 24.89 8.90 -3.83
N GLU A 203 23.75 8.76 -4.52
CA GLU A 203 22.46 9.19 -3.98
C GLU A 203 22.03 8.27 -2.82
N VAL A 204 22.29 6.97 -2.91
CA VAL A 204 22.04 6.06 -1.79
C VAL A 204 22.89 6.44 -0.58
N GLU A 205 24.16 6.78 -0.77
CA GLU A 205 25.04 7.22 0.33
C GLU A 205 24.64 8.60 0.87
N LYS A 206 24.12 9.48 0.02
CA LYS A 206 23.60 10.79 0.43
C LYS A 206 22.34 10.64 1.28
N TYR A 207 21.39 9.82 0.87
CA TYR A 207 20.05 9.77 1.48
C TYR A 207 19.88 8.69 2.55
N PHE A 208 20.73 7.65 2.58
CA PHE A 208 20.64 6.56 3.55
C PHE A 208 21.87 6.51 4.44
N TRP A 209 21.68 6.92 5.70
CA TRP A 209 22.74 7.04 6.70
C TRP A 209 23.44 5.70 6.98
N ASN A 210 22.68 4.60 7.05
CA ASN A 210 23.23 3.30 7.37
C ASN A 210 22.60 2.17 6.55
N LYS A 211 23.23 0.98 6.60
CA LYS A 211 22.78 -0.19 5.83
C LYS A 211 21.33 -0.59 6.14
N ARG A 212 20.86 -0.43 7.39
CA ARG A 212 19.48 -0.79 7.75
C ARG A 212 18.45 0.07 7.04
N ASP A 213 18.75 1.35 6.84
CA ASP A 213 17.83 2.28 6.18
C ASP A 213 17.66 1.96 4.68
N ARG A 214 18.64 1.27 4.09
CA ARG A 214 18.62 0.86 2.68
C ARG A 214 17.78 -0.39 2.43
N ILE A 215 17.36 -1.09 3.47
CA ILE A 215 16.60 -2.34 3.33
C ILE A 215 15.21 -2.01 2.78
N ALA A 216 14.89 -2.61 1.64
CA ALA A 216 13.57 -2.53 1.01
C ALA A 216 12.75 -3.79 1.27
N ARG A 217 11.45 -3.71 1.02
CA ARG A 217 10.51 -4.84 1.07
C ARG A 217 9.60 -4.79 -0.14
N TYR A 218 8.98 -5.93 -0.45
CA TYR A 218 7.84 -5.93 -1.36
C TYR A 218 6.61 -5.38 -0.64
N LYS A 219 5.70 -4.84 -1.45
CA LYS A 219 4.37 -4.48 -0.98
C LYS A 219 3.65 -5.73 -0.46
N ASP A 220 2.91 -5.59 0.65
CA ASP A 220 2.16 -6.68 1.28
C ASP A 220 3.00 -7.90 1.72
N SER A 221 4.30 -7.70 1.94
CA SER A 221 5.24 -8.77 2.24
C SER A 221 6.17 -8.41 3.39
N TYR A 222 6.41 -9.38 4.26
CA TYR A 222 7.46 -9.29 5.28
C TYR A 222 8.86 -9.58 4.71
N TYR A 223 8.94 -10.06 3.47
CA TYR A 223 10.22 -10.37 2.84
C TYR A 223 10.96 -9.10 2.41
N ALA A 224 12.24 -9.04 2.77
CA ALA A 224 13.14 -8.03 2.25
C ALA A 224 13.37 -8.26 0.75
N ALA A 225 13.59 -7.17 0.02
CA ALA A 225 13.77 -7.19 -1.43
C ALA A 225 15.15 -6.62 -1.81
N THR A 226 15.79 -7.26 -2.78
CA THR A 226 17.02 -6.75 -3.39
C THR A 226 16.61 -5.73 -4.46
N TRP A 227 17.19 -4.54 -4.45
CA TRP A 227 16.80 -3.49 -5.40
C TRP A 227 17.98 -2.87 -6.13
N GLY A 228 17.80 -2.65 -7.44
CA GLY A 228 18.83 -2.18 -8.36
C GLY A 228 18.98 -0.67 -8.38
N LEU A 229 20.23 -0.22 -8.50
CA LEU A 229 20.61 1.18 -8.62
C LEU A 229 20.75 1.59 -10.10
N ARG A 230 20.93 2.88 -10.39
CA ARG A 230 21.43 3.28 -11.71
C ARG A 230 22.96 3.18 -11.68
N SER A 231 23.51 2.30 -12.50
CA SER A 231 24.95 2.10 -12.63
C SER A 231 25.29 1.50 -14.00
N PRO A 232 26.56 1.58 -14.44
CA PRO A 232 27.00 0.89 -15.65
C PRO A 232 26.96 -0.63 -15.45
N GLY A 233 26.91 -1.41 -16.53
CA GLY A 233 27.02 -2.87 -16.48
C GLY A 233 27.77 -3.45 -17.69
N PHE A 234 28.31 -4.66 -17.58
CA PHE A 234 28.87 -5.42 -18.71
C PHE A 234 28.15 -6.77 -18.87
N ARG A 235 28.33 -7.48 -19.98
CA ARG A 235 27.61 -8.76 -20.25
C ARG A 235 28.54 -9.88 -20.79
N ARG A 236 28.75 -10.97 -20.00
CA ARG A 236 29.29 -12.37 -20.30
C ARG A 236 30.30 -12.87 -19.23
N VAL A 237 30.58 -14.17 -18.94
CA VAL A 237 29.94 -15.52 -19.03
C VAL A 237 30.53 -16.37 -17.89
N THR A 238 29.81 -16.59 -16.79
CA THR A 238 29.77 -17.86 -16.03
C THR A 238 28.72 -17.70 -14.93
N MET A 239 28.01 -18.76 -14.58
CA MET A 239 26.99 -18.74 -13.53
C MET A 239 27.68 -18.67 -12.16
N PHE A 240 27.87 -17.48 -11.59
CA PHE A 240 28.26 -17.34 -10.19
C PHE A 240 27.35 -16.34 -9.47
N HIS A 241 26.54 -16.87 -8.56
CA HIS A 241 25.64 -16.10 -7.70
C HIS A 241 26.45 -15.48 -6.53
N GLY A 242 26.15 -14.23 -6.15
CA GLY A 242 26.55 -13.68 -4.84
C GLY A 242 27.93 -13.02 -4.68
N LEU A 243 28.56 -12.47 -5.74
CA LEU A 243 29.92 -11.93 -5.64
C LEU A 243 30.04 -10.56 -4.94
N GLY A 244 30.56 -10.52 -3.72
CA GLY A 244 30.99 -9.31 -3.00
C GLY A 244 31.65 -8.25 -3.92
N TRP A 245 31.56 -6.96 -3.55
CA TRP A 245 32.22 -5.85 -4.28
C TRP A 245 33.70 -6.16 -4.63
N ASP A 246 34.36 -6.92 -3.75
CA ASP A 246 35.77 -7.29 -3.85
C ASP A 246 36.02 -8.68 -4.50
N ASN A 247 34.98 -9.48 -4.78
CA ASN A 247 35.09 -10.87 -5.23
C ASN A 247 34.83 -11.05 -6.74
N MET A 248 34.95 -9.97 -7.51
CA MET A 248 34.56 -9.97 -8.93
C MET A 248 35.61 -10.59 -9.88
N THR A 249 36.77 -11.03 -9.39
CA THR A 249 37.85 -11.60 -10.22
C THR A 249 38.24 -13.01 -9.76
N ASP A 250 38.30 -13.98 -10.68
CA ASP A 250 39.03 -15.24 -10.50
C ASP A 250 40.08 -15.35 -11.61
N SER A 251 41.36 -15.41 -11.24
CA SER A 251 42.44 -15.83 -12.16
C SER A 251 42.44 -15.11 -13.53
N ASN A 252 42.28 -13.77 -13.54
CA ASN A 252 42.17 -12.89 -14.71
C ASN A 252 40.88 -12.98 -15.54
N ALA A 253 39.88 -13.75 -15.10
CA ALA A 253 38.54 -13.77 -15.68
C ALA A 253 37.56 -13.11 -14.70
N VAL A 254 36.67 -12.26 -15.22
CA VAL A 254 35.59 -11.70 -14.41
C VAL A 254 34.33 -12.51 -14.62
N VAL A 255 33.73 -12.87 -13.49
CA VAL A 255 32.79 -13.98 -13.39
C VAL A 255 31.35 -13.48 -13.32
N CYS A 256 31.12 -12.20 -13.02
CA CYS A 256 29.82 -11.55 -13.14
C CYS A 256 29.96 -10.04 -13.39
N TYR A 257 29.14 -9.52 -14.30
CA TYR A 257 28.98 -8.09 -14.53
C TYR A 257 27.50 -7.77 -14.68
N GLY A 258 27.04 -6.73 -13.99
CA GLY A 258 25.63 -6.39 -13.93
C GLY A 258 25.42 -5.08 -13.17
N ASN A 259 24.18 -4.78 -12.82
CA ASN A 259 23.81 -3.55 -12.14
C ASN A 259 24.18 -3.63 -10.65
N VAL A 260 24.68 -2.52 -10.08
CA VAL A 260 24.82 -2.37 -8.63
C VAL A 260 23.45 -2.48 -7.99
N SER A 261 23.37 -3.20 -6.87
CA SER A 261 22.14 -3.40 -6.12
C SER A 261 22.36 -3.18 -4.62
N VAL A 262 21.27 -3.17 -3.87
CA VAL A 262 21.26 -3.23 -2.41
C VAL A 262 20.68 -4.57 -1.97
N SER A 263 21.45 -5.32 -1.17
CA SER A 263 21.11 -6.69 -0.75
C SER A 263 20.02 -6.76 0.32
N ASP A 264 19.14 -7.77 0.19
CA ASP A 264 18.15 -8.19 1.19
C ASP A 264 18.73 -9.03 2.35
N GLY A 265 19.85 -9.71 2.11
CA GLY A 265 20.61 -10.51 3.05
C GLY A 265 20.15 -11.95 3.24
N MET A 266 19.17 -12.46 2.47
CA MET A 266 18.66 -13.83 2.64
C MET A 266 18.27 -14.56 1.34
N TRP A 267 17.60 -13.92 0.36
CA TRP A 267 16.88 -14.66 -0.70
C TRP A 267 17.08 -14.13 -2.13
N GLY A 268 17.70 -12.96 -2.32
CA GLY A 268 18.12 -12.49 -3.65
C GLY A 268 19.37 -13.21 -4.18
N SER A 269 19.78 -12.88 -5.41
CA SER A 269 21.07 -13.29 -6.01
C SER A 269 22.30 -12.84 -5.19
N ALA A 270 22.10 -12.05 -4.13
CA ALA A 270 23.04 -11.68 -3.07
C ALA A 270 23.09 -12.69 -1.89
N TYR A 271 23.10 -13.99 -2.17
CA TYR A 271 23.21 -15.04 -1.15
C TYR A 271 24.44 -14.80 -0.25
N GLY A 272 24.23 -14.71 1.07
CA GLY A 272 25.31 -14.59 2.06
C GLY A 272 25.87 -13.19 2.30
N ARG A 273 25.25 -12.11 1.77
CA ARG A 273 25.65 -10.73 2.08
C ARG A 273 24.91 -10.15 3.28
N THR A 274 25.50 -9.13 3.90
CA THR A 274 24.83 -8.35 4.94
C THR A 274 23.70 -7.53 4.32
N ALA A 275 22.49 -7.59 4.90
CA ALA A 275 21.37 -6.76 4.47
C ALA A 275 21.77 -5.27 4.40
N GLY A 276 21.37 -4.60 3.32
CA GLY A 276 21.70 -3.20 3.04
C GLY A 276 23.12 -2.94 2.53
N SER A 277 23.93 -3.98 2.31
CA SER A 277 25.23 -3.85 1.63
C SER A 277 25.09 -3.87 0.11
N TYR A 278 26.10 -3.35 -0.59
CA TYR A 278 26.09 -3.28 -2.04
C TYR A 278 26.35 -4.63 -2.69
N GLY A 279 25.57 -4.89 -3.74
CA GLY A 279 25.58 -6.04 -4.63
C GLY A 279 26.04 -5.70 -6.03
N VAL A 280 26.39 -6.71 -6.82
CA VAL A 280 26.43 -6.61 -8.27
C VAL A 280 25.65 -7.81 -8.80
N ASP A 281 24.58 -7.54 -9.54
CA ASP A 281 23.62 -8.54 -9.97
C ASP A 281 23.31 -8.37 -11.46
N ARG A 282 23.02 -9.48 -12.15
CA ARG A 282 22.83 -9.50 -13.61
C ARG A 282 21.77 -8.49 -14.05
N TYR A 283 22.06 -7.71 -15.09
CA TYR A 283 21.05 -6.90 -15.78
C TYR A 283 19.90 -7.83 -16.23
N ALA A 284 18.70 -7.59 -15.70
CA ALA A 284 17.44 -8.24 -16.05
C ALA A 284 17.00 -9.56 -15.41
N ASP A 285 17.79 -10.18 -14.52
CA ASP A 285 17.44 -11.48 -13.92
C ASP A 285 17.34 -11.35 -12.39
N GLY A 286 16.12 -11.30 -11.85
CA GLY A 286 15.85 -11.39 -10.40
C GLY A 286 16.14 -10.17 -9.51
N ILE A 287 16.23 -8.95 -10.08
CA ILE A 287 16.41 -7.70 -9.30
C ILE A 287 15.18 -6.80 -9.45
N ASP A 288 14.67 -6.33 -8.31
CA ASP A 288 13.58 -5.36 -8.23
C ASP A 288 14.08 -3.92 -8.32
N TYR A 289 13.18 -2.96 -8.48
CA TYR A 289 13.55 -1.55 -8.54
C TYR A 289 12.69 -0.67 -7.65
N ARG A 290 13.30 0.42 -7.16
CA ARG A 290 12.62 1.49 -6.42
C ARG A 290 12.68 2.77 -7.24
N PRO A 291 11.65 3.06 -8.05
CA PRO A 291 11.64 4.25 -8.88
C PRO A 291 11.62 5.52 -8.03
N ALA A 292 12.46 6.48 -8.40
CA ALA A 292 12.56 7.81 -7.83
C ALA A 292 12.22 8.87 -8.88
N MET A 293 11.69 10.00 -8.44
CA MET A 293 11.32 11.11 -9.31
C MET A 293 11.32 12.43 -8.55
N TRP A 294 11.70 13.50 -9.25
CA TRP A 294 11.46 14.86 -8.78
C TRP A 294 10.04 15.26 -9.14
N ILE A 295 9.33 15.86 -8.19
CA ILE A 295 8.00 16.43 -8.41
C ILE A 295 7.96 17.91 -8.01
N ASP A 296 7.09 18.68 -8.65
CA ASP A 296 6.81 20.08 -8.30
C ASP A 296 6.21 20.17 -6.90
N GLY A 297 6.96 20.78 -5.99
CA GLY A 297 6.60 20.99 -4.59
C GLY A 297 5.75 22.23 -4.36
N ASN A 298 5.60 23.11 -5.37
CA ASN A 298 4.87 24.37 -5.22
C ASN A 298 3.37 24.24 -5.48
N VAL A 299 2.92 23.10 -6.00
CA VAL A 299 1.49 22.88 -6.24
C VAL A 299 0.75 22.84 -4.91
N THR A 300 -0.32 23.63 -4.78
CA THR A 300 -1.16 23.64 -3.59
C THR A 300 -2.48 22.89 -3.79
N PRO A 301 -3.11 22.38 -2.71
CA PRO A 301 -4.43 21.75 -2.78
C PRO A 301 -5.54 22.67 -3.31
N SER A 302 -5.36 23.98 -3.15
CA SER A 302 -6.31 25.03 -3.57
C SER A 302 -6.30 25.31 -5.07
N GLU A 303 -5.30 24.84 -5.82
CA GLU A 303 -5.27 25.02 -7.27
C GLU A 303 -6.38 24.21 -7.96
N ALA A 304 -7.15 24.85 -8.85
CA ALA A 304 -8.29 24.20 -9.52
C ALA A 304 -7.92 22.92 -10.28
N LYS A 305 -6.72 22.85 -10.86
CA LYS A 305 -6.23 21.64 -11.55
C LYS A 305 -6.07 20.45 -10.60
N ALA A 306 -5.79 20.71 -9.33
CA ALA A 306 -5.49 19.70 -8.32
C ALA A 306 -6.75 18.97 -7.85
N HIS A 307 -7.89 19.66 -7.88
CA HIS A 307 -9.19 19.08 -7.56
C HIS A 307 -9.53 17.89 -8.49
N ASN A 308 -9.16 17.98 -9.76
CA ASN A 308 -9.44 16.94 -10.77
C ASN A 308 -8.55 15.69 -10.65
N TRP A 309 -7.57 15.69 -9.73
CA TRP A 309 -6.70 14.53 -9.52
C TRP A 309 -7.30 13.50 -8.59
N PHE A 310 -8.29 13.90 -7.79
CA PHE A 310 -8.92 13.06 -6.79
C PHE A 310 -10.41 12.96 -7.10
N PRO A 311 -11.03 11.78 -6.96
CA PRO A 311 -12.48 11.67 -7.09
C PRO A 311 -13.17 12.50 -6.01
N GLU A 312 -14.34 13.05 -6.34
CA GLU A 312 -15.22 13.70 -5.36
C GLU A 312 -15.48 12.75 -4.19
N PHE A 313 -15.42 13.29 -2.99
CA PHE A 313 -15.54 12.53 -1.77
C PHE A 313 -16.60 13.16 -0.89
N GLU A 314 -17.79 12.57 -0.90
CA GLU A 314 -18.91 12.97 -0.06
C GLU A 314 -19.04 11.99 1.10
N ILE A 315 -19.16 12.54 2.32
CA ILE A 315 -19.46 11.77 3.52
C ILE A 315 -20.96 11.84 3.77
N SER A 316 -21.59 10.68 3.86
CA SER A 316 -22.99 10.52 4.23
C SER A 316 -23.11 10.07 5.69
N TYR A 317 -24.29 10.18 6.28
CA TYR A 317 -24.58 9.73 7.65
C TYR A 317 -25.65 8.64 7.65
N ILE A 318 -25.90 8.03 8.82
CA ILE A 318 -26.89 6.95 8.95
C ILE A 318 -28.28 7.41 8.51
N GLU A 319 -28.62 8.68 8.78
CA GLU A 319 -29.90 9.28 8.40
C GLU A 319 -30.10 9.32 6.88
N ASP A 320 -29.01 9.43 6.12
CA ASP A 320 -29.04 9.57 4.66
C ASP A 320 -29.25 8.22 3.95
N ILE A 321 -29.11 7.09 4.67
CA ILE A 321 -29.34 5.74 4.10
C ILE A 321 -30.78 5.61 3.58
N ARG A 322 -31.77 6.17 4.29
CA ARG A 322 -33.17 6.16 3.86
C ARG A 322 -33.40 6.99 2.58
N ALA A 323 -32.54 7.97 2.32
CA ALA A 323 -32.56 8.78 1.11
C ALA A 323 -31.76 8.15 -0.05
N GLY A 324 -31.14 6.98 0.18
CA GLY A 324 -30.42 6.23 -0.84
C GLY A 324 -28.89 6.37 -0.78
N ALA A 325 -28.32 6.96 0.28
CA ALA A 325 -26.88 6.95 0.48
C ALA A 325 -26.38 5.51 0.70
N THR A 326 -25.41 5.07 -0.11
CA THR A 326 -24.90 3.69 -0.08
C THR A 326 -23.42 3.58 0.27
N ARG A 327 -22.66 4.67 0.23
CA ARG A 327 -21.21 4.68 0.41
C ARG A 327 -20.77 5.80 1.33
N ASN A 328 -19.57 5.68 1.90
CA ASN A 328 -18.98 6.65 2.81
C ASN A 328 -19.91 7.06 3.98
N ILE A 329 -20.71 6.13 4.48
CA ILE A 329 -21.57 6.37 5.65
C ILE A 329 -20.67 6.48 6.87
N SER A 330 -20.64 7.63 7.52
CA SER A 330 -19.92 7.87 8.77
C SER A 330 -20.68 7.25 9.95
N PHE A 331 -20.06 6.27 10.61
CA PHE A 331 -20.64 5.61 11.78
C PHE A 331 -19.55 5.03 12.72
N GLY A 332 -19.63 5.35 14.02
CA GLY A 332 -18.71 4.86 15.06
C GLY A 332 -17.22 4.98 14.73
N GLY A 333 -16.81 6.12 14.17
CA GLY A 333 -15.40 6.39 13.84
C GLY A 333 -14.90 5.80 12.52
N TYR A 334 -15.75 5.08 11.77
CA TYR A 334 -15.39 4.49 10.48
C TYR A 334 -16.32 4.94 9.36
N LEU A 335 -15.85 4.77 8.11
CA LEU A 335 -16.68 4.88 6.92
C LEU A 335 -17.19 3.51 6.51
N TRP A 336 -18.46 3.47 6.14
CA TRP A 336 -19.17 2.24 5.82
C TRP A 336 -19.85 2.32 4.46
N ARG A 337 -19.96 1.15 3.84
CA ARG A 337 -20.79 0.87 2.68
C ARG A 337 -22.05 0.14 3.15
N VAL A 338 -23.21 0.52 2.60
CA VAL A 338 -24.48 -0.18 2.78
C VAL A 338 -24.53 -1.37 1.83
N LEU A 339 -24.65 -2.58 2.37
CA LEU A 339 -24.87 -3.81 1.61
C LEU A 339 -26.35 -4.13 1.46
N VAL A 340 -27.14 -3.88 2.50
CA VAL A 340 -28.60 -4.09 2.54
C VAL A 340 -29.23 -3.02 3.41
N ALA A 341 -30.36 -2.47 2.99
CA ALA A 341 -31.20 -1.61 3.81
C ALA A 341 -32.65 -2.14 3.86
N THR A 342 -33.24 -2.12 5.05
CA THR A 342 -34.67 -2.37 5.32
C THR A 342 -35.28 -1.11 5.93
N ASP A 343 -36.57 -1.16 6.28
CA ASP A 343 -37.26 -0.01 6.89
C ASP A 343 -36.72 0.35 8.30
N ASP A 344 -36.13 -0.61 9.00
CA ASP A 344 -35.72 -0.51 10.41
C ASP A 344 -34.23 -0.76 10.66
N ALA A 345 -33.50 -1.33 9.69
CA ALA A 345 -32.12 -1.72 9.85
C ALA A 345 -31.31 -1.64 8.54
N ALA A 346 -29.99 -1.62 8.67
CA ALA A 346 -29.08 -1.74 7.54
C ALA A 346 -27.92 -2.67 7.87
N LEU A 347 -27.48 -3.47 6.89
CA LEU A 347 -26.23 -4.19 6.91
C LEU A 347 -25.17 -3.30 6.30
N LEU A 348 -24.15 -3.00 7.09
CA LEU A 348 -23.01 -2.21 6.70
C LEU A 348 -21.74 -3.06 6.69
N ILE A 349 -20.79 -2.71 5.83
CA ILE A 349 -19.41 -3.19 5.86
C ILE A 349 -18.47 -1.99 5.76
N THR A 350 -17.32 -2.01 6.42
CA THR A 350 -16.37 -0.89 6.31
C THR A 350 -15.93 -0.66 4.87
N GLU A 351 -15.82 0.59 4.44
CA GLU A 351 -15.39 0.95 3.08
C GLU A 351 -13.98 0.42 2.79
N ASN A 352 -13.10 0.54 3.78
CA ASN A 352 -11.70 0.13 3.71
C ASN A 352 -11.39 -0.97 4.72
N ILE A 353 -10.21 -1.56 4.58
CA ILE A 353 -9.61 -2.42 5.60
C ILE A 353 -9.37 -1.61 6.87
N VAL A 354 -9.82 -2.14 8.02
CA VAL A 354 -9.58 -1.51 9.32
C VAL A 354 -8.24 -1.93 9.91
N ARG A 355 -7.81 -3.17 9.64
CA ARG A 355 -6.61 -3.78 10.21
C ARG A 355 -6.20 -5.03 9.45
N ASP A 356 -4.91 -5.34 9.44
CA ASP A 356 -4.40 -6.68 9.13
C ASP A 356 -4.38 -7.60 10.34
N ALA A 357 -4.85 -8.83 10.12
CA ALA A 357 -4.75 -9.87 11.14
C ALA A 357 -4.62 -11.26 10.53
N SER A 358 -3.97 -12.15 11.28
CA SER A 358 -4.04 -13.58 11.04
C SER A 358 -5.37 -14.11 11.57
N TYR A 359 -6.03 -14.94 10.80
CA TYR A 359 -7.34 -15.50 11.16
C TYR A 359 -7.28 -16.31 12.46
N THR A 360 -6.17 -17.01 12.69
CA THR A 360 -5.99 -17.95 13.82
C THR A 360 -5.12 -17.42 14.94
N GLY A 361 -4.28 -16.41 14.69
CA GLY A 361 -3.25 -15.96 15.62
C GLY A 361 -2.15 -17.01 15.89
N LYS A 362 -2.15 -18.15 15.17
CA LYS A 362 -1.15 -19.21 15.28
C LYS A 362 0.04 -18.94 14.34
N THR A 363 1.17 -19.57 14.64
CA THR A 363 2.31 -19.65 13.70
C THR A 363 2.07 -20.71 12.64
N ILE A 364 2.81 -20.65 11.53
CA ILE A 364 2.75 -21.65 10.45
C ILE A 364 3.03 -23.06 10.99
N ASP A 365 4.09 -23.24 11.77
CA ASP A 365 4.42 -24.53 12.41
C ASP A 365 3.28 -25.05 13.30
N SER A 366 2.60 -24.15 14.00
CA SER A 366 1.52 -24.54 14.91
C SER A 366 0.27 -24.98 14.14
N ILE A 367 -0.07 -24.32 13.03
CA ILE A 367 -1.23 -24.72 12.23
C ILE A 367 -0.94 -25.99 11.41
N GLU A 368 0.31 -26.20 10.98
CA GLU A 368 0.70 -27.44 10.29
C GLU A 368 0.64 -28.67 11.20
N ARG A 369 1.03 -28.52 12.48
CA ARG A 369 0.94 -29.60 13.47
C ARG A 369 -0.47 -29.87 13.96
N ASN A 370 -1.31 -28.84 14.03
CA ASN A 370 -2.70 -28.96 14.48
C ASN A 370 -3.61 -28.05 13.64
N PRO A 371 -3.96 -28.51 12.42
CA PRO A 371 -4.77 -27.72 11.49
C PRO A 371 -6.20 -27.69 12.00
N SER A 372 -6.58 -26.54 12.53
CA SER A 372 -7.94 -26.30 12.98
C SER A 372 -8.20 -24.81 12.98
N ILE A 373 -9.26 -24.44 12.28
CA ILE A 373 -9.82 -23.09 12.21
C ILE A 373 -11.22 -23.11 12.81
N ASN A 374 -11.54 -22.09 13.59
CA ASN A 374 -12.82 -22.01 14.27
C ASN A 374 -13.18 -20.54 14.43
N TRP A 375 -14.33 -20.12 13.88
CA TRP A 375 -14.77 -18.73 13.95
C TRP A 375 -15.11 -18.31 15.38
N GLU A 376 -15.89 -19.12 16.09
CA GLU A 376 -16.37 -18.84 17.45
C GLU A 376 -15.24 -18.45 18.42
N ASN A 377 -14.09 -19.12 18.31
CA ASN A 377 -12.92 -18.88 19.16
C ASN A 377 -11.78 -18.15 18.43
N SER A 378 -12.02 -17.59 17.24
CA SER A 378 -10.98 -16.90 16.48
C SER A 378 -10.56 -15.59 17.15
N PRO A 379 -9.25 -15.24 17.13
CA PRO A 379 -8.79 -13.93 17.60
C PRO A 379 -9.46 -12.76 16.87
N VAL A 380 -9.77 -12.94 15.58
CA VAL A 380 -10.50 -11.94 14.77
C VAL A 380 -11.89 -11.69 15.37
N ARG A 381 -12.68 -12.73 15.63
CA ARG A 381 -14.02 -12.57 16.21
C ARG A 381 -13.98 -11.94 17.61
N ASN A 382 -13.00 -12.33 18.44
CA ASN A 382 -12.80 -11.77 19.78
C ASN A 382 -12.48 -10.28 19.73
N TRP A 383 -11.60 -9.87 18.81
CA TRP A 383 -11.29 -8.45 18.59
C TRP A 383 -12.51 -7.67 18.08
N LEU A 384 -13.23 -8.22 17.08
CA LEU A 384 -14.42 -7.57 16.51
C LEU A 384 -15.53 -7.33 17.54
N ASN A 385 -15.73 -8.26 18.48
CA ASN A 385 -16.80 -8.18 19.48
C ASN A 385 -16.32 -7.66 20.85
N GLY A 386 -15.08 -7.19 20.95
CA GLY A 386 -14.48 -6.59 22.14
C GLY A 386 -13.83 -5.25 21.77
N GLU A 387 -12.51 -5.25 21.64
CA GLU A 387 -11.69 -4.05 21.37
C GLU A 387 -12.27 -3.15 20.27
N PHE A 388 -12.70 -3.70 19.13
CA PHE A 388 -13.26 -2.90 18.04
C PHE A 388 -14.55 -2.14 18.44
N ILE A 389 -15.42 -2.75 19.25
CA ILE A 389 -16.64 -2.09 19.74
C ILE A 389 -16.28 -1.08 20.84
N ASP A 390 -15.31 -1.42 21.70
CA ASP A 390 -14.85 -0.56 22.79
C ASP A 390 -14.16 0.73 22.27
N GLU A 391 -13.63 0.69 21.05
CA GLU A 391 -13.11 1.86 20.33
C GLU A 391 -14.21 2.78 19.76
N MET A 392 -15.44 2.28 19.60
CA MET A 392 -16.57 3.08 19.13
C MET A 392 -17.18 3.92 20.27
N ASP A 393 -17.82 5.02 19.90
CA ASP A 393 -18.63 5.78 20.87
C ASP A 393 -19.86 4.99 21.33
N GLU A 394 -20.33 5.30 22.55
CA GLU A 394 -21.42 4.55 23.19
C GLU A 394 -22.73 4.61 22.37
N GLU A 395 -23.03 5.75 21.73
CA GLU A 395 -24.25 5.90 20.93
C GLU A 395 -24.21 4.99 19.70
N SER A 396 -23.09 4.98 18.98
CA SER A 396 -22.87 4.10 17.84
C SER A 396 -22.93 2.63 18.26
N ALA A 397 -22.23 2.26 19.34
CA ALA A 397 -22.19 0.89 19.83
C ALA A 397 -23.58 0.36 20.25
N GLN A 398 -24.46 1.23 20.77
CA GLN A 398 -25.84 0.90 21.12
C GLN A 398 -26.75 0.69 19.89
N ARG A 399 -26.41 1.29 18.73
CA ARG A 399 -27.17 1.09 17.47
C ARG A 399 -26.88 -0.26 16.81
N ILE A 400 -25.77 -0.91 17.15
CA ILE A 400 -25.38 -2.21 16.58
C ILE A 400 -26.27 -3.32 17.15
N LEU A 401 -26.90 -4.06 16.24
CA LEU A 401 -27.78 -5.18 16.55
C LEU A 401 -26.98 -6.46 16.71
N SER A 402 -27.24 -7.21 17.79
CA SER A 402 -26.77 -8.59 17.89
C SER A 402 -27.52 -9.47 16.90
N LYS A 403 -26.78 -10.20 16.06
CA LYS A 403 -27.34 -11.08 15.02
C LYS A 403 -26.80 -12.48 15.13
N LYS A 404 -27.68 -13.43 14.82
CA LYS A 404 -27.31 -14.84 14.68
C LYS A 404 -26.59 -15.00 13.34
N ASN A 405 -25.33 -15.40 13.38
CA ASN A 405 -24.52 -15.68 12.20
C ASN A 405 -24.35 -17.19 12.00
N ILE A 406 -24.36 -17.59 10.74
CA ILE A 406 -24.16 -18.97 10.31
C ILE A 406 -22.84 -19.03 9.55
N THR A 407 -21.87 -19.74 10.10
CA THR A 407 -20.58 -20.00 9.43
C THR A 407 -20.61 -21.43 8.90
N HIS A 408 -20.72 -21.55 7.58
CA HIS A 408 -20.75 -22.84 6.91
C HIS A 408 -19.41 -23.58 7.06
N ASP A 409 -19.48 -24.91 7.11
CA ASP A 409 -18.30 -25.75 7.15
C ASP A 409 -17.48 -25.61 5.86
N ASN A 410 -16.16 -25.55 5.98
CA ASN A 410 -15.24 -25.40 4.87
C ASN A 410 -15.41 -26.51 3.82
N ALA A 411 -15.59 -27.76 4.24
CA ALA A 411 -15.75 -28.87 3.32
C ALA A 411 -17.08 -28.75 2.55
N PHE A 412 -18.12 -28.18 3.17
CA PHE A 412 -19.33 -27.82 2.45
C PHE A 412 -19.08 -26.74 1.40
N ILE A 413 -18.47 -25.62 1.76
CA ILE A 413 -18.21 -24.51 0.82
C ILE A 413 -17.37 -24.98 -0.38
N LYS A 414 -16.35 -25.82 -0.14
CA LYS A 414 -15.46 -26.33 -1.18
C LYS A 414 -16.17 -27.28 -2.17
N ASN A 415 -17.24 -27.94 -1.75
CA ASN A 415 -17.99 -28.90 -2.57
C ASN A 415 -19.27 -28.29 -3.18
N ALA A 416 -20.01 -27.51 -2.39
CA ALA A 416 -21.19 -26.77 -2.78
C ALA A 416 -20.74 -25.40 -3.31
N THR A 417 -20.33 -25.36 -4.58
CA THR A 417 -19.91 -24.13 -5.29
C THR A 417 -21.01 -23.06 -5.43
N SER A 418 -22.18 -23.26 -4.82
CA SER A 418 -23.31 -22.32 -4.77
C SER A 418 -24.14 -22.52 -3.49
N PHE A 419 -24.74 -21.45 -2.98
CA PHE A 419 -25.64 -21.48 -1.82
C PHE A 419 -26.98 -22.15 -2.19
N ASP A 420 -27.18 -23.40 -1.75
CA ASP A 420 -28.46 -24.11 -1.83
C ASP A 420 -28.81 -24.66 -0.45
N ASP A 421 -29.77 -24.03 0.24
CA ASP A 421 -30.27 -24.46 1.56
C ASP A 421 -30.75 -25.93 1.55
N THR A 422 -31.16 -26.46 0.39
CA THR A 422 -31.58 -27.86 0.28
C THR A 422 -30.42 -28.85 0.27
N TYR A 423 -29.18 -28.38 0.07
CA TYR A 423 -27.98 -29.21 0.16
C TYR A 423 -27.65 -29.57 1.60
N LEU A 424 -27.73 -28.60 2.52
CA LEU A 424 -27.51 -28.83 3.96
C LEU A 424 -28.56 -29.78 4.56
N LEU A 425 -29.80 -29.76 4.04
CA LEU A 425 -30.84 -30.73 4.42
C LEU A 425 -30.50 -32.17 4.00
N ARG A 426 -29.69 -32.33 2.94
CA ARG A 426 -29.29 -33.64 2.40
C ARG A 426 -27.94 -34.12 2.94
N HIS A 427 -27.12 -33.23 3.49
CA HIS A 427 -25.76 -33.50 3.95
C HIS A 427 -25.52 -32.95 5.36
N THR A 428 -26.18 -33.58 6.34
CA THR A 428 -26.12 -33.18 7.77
C THR A 428 -24.72 -33.27 8.38
N GLU A 429 -23.80 -33.99 7.73
CA GLU A 429 -22.38 -34.04 8.08
C GLU A 429 -21.70 -32.67 8.02
N TYR A 430 -22.25 -31.70 7.29
CA TYR A 430 -21.73 -30.33 7.20
C TYR A 430 -22.46 -29.31 8.09
N ALA A 431 -22.94 -29.72 9.26
CA ALA A 431 -23.66 -28.78 10.13
C ALA A 431 -22.81 -27.51 10.43
N PRO A 432 -23.37 -26.31 10.20
CA PRO A 432 -22.64 -25.07 10.32
C PRO A 432 -22.37 -24.69 11.78
N GLN A 433 -21.41 -23.82 12.00
CA GLN A 433 -21.22 -23.16 13.30
C GLN A 433 -22.17 -21.96 13.41
N ILE A 434 -22.81 -21.82 14.57
CA ILE A 434 -23.77 -20.74 14.84
C ILE A 434 -23.22 -19.88 15.97
N THR A 435 -23.15 -18.58 15.75
CA THR A 435 -22.69 -17.59 16.74
C THR A 435 -23.68 -16.44 16.84
N ILE A 436 -23.61 -15.68 17.94
CA ILE A 436 -24.31 -14.40 18.08
C ILE A 436 -23.25 -13.33 18.17
N ASP A 437 -23.23 -12.44 17.18
CA ASP A 437 -22.21 -11.39 17.07
C ASP A 437 -22.90 -10.04 16.89
N LYS A 438 -22.26 -8.99 17.41
CA LYS A 438 -22.57 -7.59 17.05
C LYS A 438 -21.83 -7.19 15.79
N VAL A 439 -20.56 -7.62 15.68
CA VAL A 439 -19.67 -7.31 14.57
C VAL A 439 -19.07 -8.62 14.05
N PHE A 440 -19.04 -8.80 12.73
CA PHE A 440 -18.61 -10.05 12.09
C PHE A 440 -17.90 -9.79 10.77
N CYS A 441 -17.19 -10.80 10.24
CA CYS A 441 -16.80 -10.83 8.82
C CYS A 441 -17.90 -11.54 8.01
N LEU A 442 -18.08 -11.16 6.75
CA LEU A 442 -18.96 -11.89 5.84
C LEU A 442 -18.44 -13.31 5.58
N ASP A 443 -19.33 -14.26 5.27
CA ASP A 443 -18.93 -15.56 4.71
C ASP A 443 -18.81 -15.53 3.16
N PRO A 444 -18.27 -16.58 2.51
CA PRO A 444 -18.13 -16.62 1.05
C PRO A 444 -19.42 -16.43 0.26
N PHE A 445 -20.56 -16.91 0.78
CA PHE A 445 -21.84 -16.75 0.10
C PHE A 445 -22.38 -15.34 0.26
N GLU A 446 -22.24 -14.73 1.44
CA GLU A 446 -22.58 -13.33 1.70
C GLU A 446 -21.72 -12.38 0.84
N ALA A 447 -20.41 -12.61 0.77
CA ALA A 447 -19.52 -11.83 -0.09
C ALA A 447 -19.85 -11.99 -1.59
N SER A 448 -20.36 -13.14 -1.99
CA SER A 448 -20.83 -13.35 -3.37
C SER A 448 -22.20 -12.73 -3.63
N LYS A 449 -23.05 -12.66 -2.61
CA LYS A 449 -24.45 -12.18 -2.70
C LYS A 449 -24.55 -10.66 -2.68
N TYR A 450 -23.80 -9.99 -1.80
CA TYR A 450 -24.01 -8.59 -1.49
C TYR A 450 -23.23 -7.62 -2.39
N PHE A 451 -22.33 -8.13 -3.20
CA PHE A 451 -21.54 -7.34 -4.14
C PHE A 451 -21.94 -7.70 -5.57
N SER A 452 -22.00 -6.69 -6.42
CA SER A 452 -22.47 -6.83 -7.81
C SER A 452 -21.53 -7.68 -8.67
N ASP A 453 -20.22 -7.50 -8.51
CA ASP A 453 -19.17 -8.22 -9.22
C ASP A 453 -17.86 -8.26 -8.40
N ASP A 454 -16.78 -8.74 -9.03
CA ASP A 454 -15.45 -8.79 -8.41
C ASP A 454 -14.89 -7.37 -8.18
N ASP A 455 -15.06 -6.45 -9.12
CA ASP A 455 -14.56 -5.08 -8.97
C ASP A 455 -15.20 -4.36 -7.77
N ASP A 456 -16.50 -4.61 -7.52
CA ASP A 456 -17.24 -4.09 -6.38
C ASP A 456 -16.72 -4.64 -5.02
N ARG A 457 -16.13 -5.85 -5.03
CA ARG A 457 -15.53 -6.49 -3.84
C ARG A 457 -14.11 -6.00 -3.53
N ILE A 458 -13.46 -5.32 -4.48
CA ILE A 458 -12.12 -4.75 -4.26
C ILE A 458 -12.21 -3.79 -3.07
N CYS A 459 -11.34 -4.02 -2.10
CA CYS A 459 -11.24 -3.22 -0.90
C CYS A 459 -9.84 -2.64 -0.83
N MET A 460 -9.75 -1.40 -0.34
CA MET A 460 -8.48 -0.71 -0.24
C MET A 460 -7.94 -0.78 1.19
N GLN A 461 -6.66 -1.10 1.33
CA GLN A 461 -5.86 -0.71 2.49
C GLN A 461 -4.81 0.26 1.98
N THR A 462 -4.71 1.42 2.60
CA THR A 462 -3.72 2.43 2.19
C THR A 462 -3.71 2.73 0.69
N GLY A 463 -4.86 2.64 0.01
CA GLY A 463 -4.96 2.99 -1.42
C GLY A 463 -4.64 1.83 -2.36
N ASP A 464 -4.48 0.62 -1.83
CA ASP A 464 -4.18 -0.58 -2.61
C ASP A 464 -5.25 -1.64 -2.49
N PRO A 465 -5.56 -2.34 -3.58
CA PRO A 465 -6.40 -3.52 -3.53
C PRO A 465 -5.78 -4.56 -2.58
N THR A 466 -6.45 -4.83 -1.46
CA THR A 466 -5.97 -5.74 -0.43
C THR A 466 -6.93 -6.90 -0.28
N ALA A 467 -6.37 -8.11 -0.19
CA ALA A 467 -7.16 -9.29 0.14
C ALA A 467 -7.73 -9.19 1.56
N TRP A 468 -8.94 -9.66 1.78
CA TRP A 468 -9.59 -9.58 3.10
C TRP A 468 -10.27 -10.88 3.52
N HIS A 469 -10.22 -11.14 4.83
CA HIS A 469 -10.71 -12.38 5.43
C HIS A 469 -12.23 -12.51 5.39
N LEU A 470 -12.70 -13.73 5.16
CA LEU A 470 -14.08 -14.14 5.31
C LEU A 470 -14.22 -15.05 6.53
N ARG A 471 -15.36 -15.00 7.22
CA ARG A 471 -15.61 -15.92 8.34
C ARG A 471 -15.60 -17.36 7.83
N SER A 472 -14.82 -18.19 8.51
CA SER A 472 -14.44 -19.55 8.09
C SER A 472 -14.43 -20.52 9.28
N PHE A 473 -14.91 -21.73 9.07
CA PHE A 473 -14.98 -22.75 10.10
C PHE A 473 -14.80 -24.12 9.44
N SER A 474 -14.01 -24.99 10.07
CA SER A 474 -13.90 -26.38 9.64
C SER A 474 -14.08 -27.30 10.83
N ARG A 475 -14.98 -28.26 10.71
CA ARG A 475 -15.12 -29.37 11.66
C ARG A 475 -13.96 -30.34 11.54
N ASP A 476 -13.55 -30.61 10.30
CA ASP A 476 -12.41 -31.45 9.99
C ASP A 476 -11.11 -30.64 10.04
N VAL A 477 -9.99 -31.37 9.97
CA VAL A 477 -8.65 -30.80 9.95
C VAL A 477 -8.45 -29.98 8.67
N ASP A 478 -8.37 -28.67 8.82
CA ASP A 478 -8.15 -27.72 7.72
C ASP A 478 -7.31 -26.54 8.21
N SER A 479 -6.37 -26.10 7.38
CA SER A 479 -5.50 -24.94 7.64
C SER A 479 -5.89 -23.73 6.80
N TYR A 480 -6.99 -23.80 6.02
CA TYR A 480 -7.36 -22.75 5.08
C TYR A 480 -8.56 -21.92 5.54
N ALA A 481 -8.41 -20.60 5.59
CA ALA A 481 -9.50 -19.65 5.76
C ALA A 481 -9.87 -19.03 4.40
N PHE A 482 -11.15 -18.75 4.19
CA PHE A 482 -11.61 -18.08 2.97
C PHE A 482 -11.26 -16.59 2.98
N LYS A 483 -11.09 -16.05 1.79
CA LYS A 483 -10.79 -14.64 1.58
C LYS A 483 -11.43 -14.13 0.30
N VAL A 484 -11.51 -12.82 0.19
CA VAL A 484 -11.60 -12.13 -1.08
C VAL A 484 -10.18 -11.72 -1.48
N SER A 485 -9.80 -11.95 -2.73
CA SER A 485 -8.48 -11.58 -3.27
C SER A 485 -8.37 -10.06 -3.49
N ALA A 486 -7.16 -9.57 -3.73
CA ALA A 486 -6.93 -8.17 -4.14
C ALA A 486 -7.65 -7.83 -5.45
N GLN A 487 -7.95 -8.83 -6.30
CA GLN A 487 -8.70 -8.67 -7.54
C GLN A 487 -10.22 -8.84 -7.32
N GLY A 488 -10.69 -8.92 -6.08
CA GLY A 488 -12.11 -9.00 -5.76
C GLY A 488 -12.75 -10.39 -5.88
N HIS A 489 -12.04 -11.39 -6.39
CA HIS A 489 -12.53 -12.77 -6.45
C HIS A 489 -12.67 -13.38 -5.06
N VAL A 490 -13.77 -14.08 -4.81
CA VAL A 490 -13.92 -14.97 -3.64
C VAL A 490 -13.09 -16.24 -3.87
N ASP A 491 -12.13 -16.50 -2.98
CA ASP A 491 -11.30 -17.71 -3.04
C ASP A 491 -12.00 -18.89 -2.35
N TRP A 492 -12.75 -19.66 -3.14
CA TRP A 492 -13.53 -20.82 -2.68
C TRP A 492 -12.69 -22.02 -2.20
N ARG A 493 -11.38 -22.01 -2.43
CA ARG A 493 -10.47 -23.04 -1.90
C ARG A 493 -9.87 -22.62 -0.57
N GLY A 494 -9.92 -21.32 -0.26
CA GLY A 494 -9.30 -20.72 0.89
C GLY A 494 -7.78 -20.62 0.75
N TYR A 495 -7.18 -19.89 1.68
CA TYR A 495 -5.75 -19.66 1.76
C TYR A 495 -5.28 -19.90 3.20
N THR A 496 -3.97 -20.05 3.41
CA THR A 496 -3.45 -20.41 4.73
C THR A 496 -3.97 -19.46 5.82
N ALA A 497 -4.59 -20.00 6.85
CA ALA A 497 -5.28 -19.26 7.91
C ALA A 497 -4.32 -18.52 8.88
N VAL A 498 -3.01 -18.61 8.62
CA VAL A 498 -1.98 -17.83 9.29
C VAL A 498 -1.54 -16.61 8.48
N ALA A 499 -1.99 -16.47 7.23
CA ALA A 499 -1.71 -15.29 6.44
C ALA A 499 -2.38 -14.05 7.05
N ASN A 500 -1.65 -12.95 7.06
CA ASN A 500 -2.20 -11.65 7.42
C ASN A 500 -2.92 -11.09 6.19
N PHE A 501 -4.22 -10.91 6.34
CA PHE A 501 -5.06 -10.23 5.37
C PHE A 501 -5.89 -9.19 6.11
N GLY A 502 -6.47 -8.27 5.32
CA GLY A 502 -7.30 -7.21 5.85
C GLY A 502 -8.58 -7.74 6.50
N ILE A 503 -9.03 -7.07 7.55
CA ILE A 503 -10.31 -7.28 8.19
C ILE A 503 -11.27 -6.16 7.76
N ARG A 504 -12.43 -6.57 7.25
CA ARG A 504 -13.58 -5.71 6.98
C ARG A 504 -14.72 -6.04 7.95
N PRO A 505 -14.84 -5.29 9.06
CA PRO A 505 -15.98 -5.41 9.94
C PRO A 505 -17.30 -5.21 9.19
N ALA A 506 -18.28 -6.06 9.46
CA ALA A 506 -19.66 -5.92 9.04
C ALA A 506 -20.58 -5.87 10.26
N VAL A 507 -21.60 -5.02 10.19
CA VAL A 507 -22.55 -4.77 11.30
C VAL A 507 -23.96 -4.64 10.76
N TRP A 508 -24.93 -5.12 11.54
CA TRP A 508 -26.31 -4.70 11.38
C TRP A 508 -26.56 -3.54 12.34
N ILE A 509 -27.07 -2.42 11.84
CA ILE A 509 -27.44 -1.27 12.66
C ILE A 509 -28.95 -1.05 12.63
N LYS A 510 -29.48 -0.48 13.72
CA LYS A 510 -30.83 0.08 13.73
C LYS A 510 -30.81 1.44 13.04
N LEU A 511 -31.67 1.62 12.04
CA LEU A 511 -31.86 2.92 11.40
C LEU A 511 -32.69 3.86 12.29
N PRO A 512 -32.43 5.18 12.25
CA PRO A 512 -33.17 6.17 13.01
C PRO A 512 -34.65 6.24 12.61
#